data_AF-A0A848XNA6-F1
#
_entry.id   AF-A0A848XNA6-F1
#
_cell.length_a   1.000
_cell.length_b   1.000
_cell.length_c   1.000
_cell.angle_alpha   90.00
_cell.angle_beta   90.00
_cell.angle_gamma   90.00
#
_symmetry.space_group_name_H-M   'P 1'
#
loop_
_entity.id
_entity.type
_entity.pdbx_description
1 polymer ?
#
loop_
_entity_poly.entity_id
_entity_poly.type
_entity_poly.pdbx_seq_one_letter_code
_entity_poly.pdbx_strand_id
1 'polypeptide(L)'
;PRYGSDRNHPDRQATSELSPYLHFGHVSAFQVFDAVGSMEGWTPLRLSSESAGKREGWWGMSPGAEAFLDQLVTWRELGYNRSHHDEDHRRYGALPDWARATLREHADDLKDHVYDLEAFQSASTHDPVWNAAQHELLTDGRIHNYLRMLWGKKILEWSENPQTALAIMMELNDRFAVDGRDPNSYSGIFWILGRYDRPWPERPVFGKVRSMSSERARKKVDMEEYLQRHGESG
;
A
#
# COMPACT_ATOMS: atom_id res chain seq x y z
N PRO A 1 -3.81 3.51 21.03
CA PRO A 1 -3.91 2.12 21.57
C PRO A 1 -4.22 1.01 20.54
N ARG A 2 -5.16 1.19 19.59
CA ARG A 2 -5.62 0.12 18.68
C ARG A 2 -4.89 0.00 17.33
N TYR A 3 -4.13 1.03 16.93
CA TYR A 3 -3.49 1.09 15.60
C TYR A 3 -2.63 -0.16 15.31
N GLY A 4 -1.79 -0.59 16.25
CA GLY A 4 -0.88 -1.73 16.04
C GLY A 4 -1.60 -3.05 15.70
N SER A 5 -2.73 -3.34 16.35
CA SER A 5 -3.49 -4.58 16.14
C SER A 5 -4.50 -4.49 15.00
N ASP A 6 -5.14 -3.33 14.83
CA ASP A 6 -6.35 -3.21 14.00
C ASP A 6 -6.11 -2.52 12.65
N ARG A 7 -4.97 -1.88 12.38
CA ARG A 7 -4.71 -1.11 11.14
C ARG A 7 -4.83 -1.89 9.83
N ASN A 8 -4.87 -3.22 9.89
CA ASN A 8 -5.03 -4.09 8.72
C ASN A 8 -6.46 -4.58 8.54
N HIS A 9 -7.39 -4.21 9.42
CA HIS A 9 -8.77 -4.70 9.41
C HIS A 9 -9.70 -3.61 8.85
N PRO A 10 -10.26 -3.80 7.64
CA PRO A 10 -11.00 -2.74 6.94
C PRO A 10 -12.25 -2.28 7.70
N ASP A 11 -12.93 -3.17 8.44
CA ASP A 11 -14.10 -2.79 9.26
C ASP A 11 -13.73 -2.03 10.54
N ARG A 12 -12.46 -2.11 10.98
CA ARG A 12 -12.02 -1.43 12.21
C ARG A 12 -11.37 -0.12 11.80
N GLN A 13 -12.10 0.98 11.97
CA GLN A 13 -11.62 2.37 11.77
C GLN A 13 -10.48 2.72 12.75
N ALA A 14 -9.32 2.09 12.56
CA ALA A 14 -8.16 2.17 13.45
C ALA A 14 -6.97 2.88 12.79
N THR A 15 -7.10 3.29 11.52
CA THR A 15 -6.11 4.13 10.83
C THR A 15 -6.33 5.60 11.17
N SER A 16 -5.32 6.44 10.95
CA SER A 16 -5.40 7.87 11.31
C SER A 16 -6.16 8.72 10.30
N GLU A 17 -6.35 8.23 9.07
CA GLU A 17 -6.95 8.98 7.95
C GLU A 17 -6.24 10.31 7.63
N LEU A 18 -4.98 10.45 8.06
CA LEU A 18 -4.22 11.69 7.91
C LEU A 18 -3.58 11.88 6.52
N SER A 19 -3.57 10.87 5.65
CA SER A 19 -2.84 10.93 4.39
C SER A 19 -3.24 12.08 3.46
N PRO A 20 -4.54 12.47 3.31
CA PRO A 20 -4.90 13.65 2.52
C PRO A 20 -4.32 14.95 3.08
N TYR A 21 -4.36 15.12 4.40
CA TYR A 21 -3.88 16.32 5.08
C TYR A 21 -2.36 16.42 5.04
N LEU A 22 -1.67 15.28 5.19
CA LEU A 22 -0.21 15.21 5.07
C LEU A 22 0.24 15.48 3.63
N HIS A 23 -0.50 14.97 2.63
CA HIS A 23 -0.20 15.18 1.21
C HIS A 23 -0.24 16.66 0.83
N PHE A 24 -1.31 17.37 1.21
CA PHE A 24 -1.45 18.80 0.93
C PHE A 24 -0.74 19.73 1.92
N GLY A 25 -0.03 19.17 2.92
CA GLY A 25 0.68 19.97 3.91
C GLY A 25 -0.23 20.75 4.87
N HIS A 26 -1.51 20.37 4.99
CA HIS A 26 -2.43 20.93 5.99
C HIS A 26 -2.01 20.60 7.42
N VAL A 27 -1.30 19.48 7.59
CA VAL A 27 -0.63 19.11 8.85
C VAL A 27 0.78 18.62 8.54
N SER A 28 1.74 19.02 9.37
CA SER A 28 3.12 18.56 9.27
C SER A 28 3.32 17.19 9.93
N ALA A 29 4.13 16.32 9.31
CA ALA A 29 4.54 15.06 9.93
C ALA A 29 5.24 15.27 11.28
N PHE A 30 5.95 16.39 11.46
CA PHE A 30 6.56 16.77 12.74
C PHE A 30 5.51 17.10 13.81
N GLN A 31 4.41 17.77 13.44
CA GLN A 31 3.31 18.05 14.36
C GLN A 31 2.62 16.76 14.80
N VAL A 32 2.41 15.83 13.87
CA VAL A 32 1.83 14.51 14.19
C VAL A 32 2.76 13.72 15.10
N PHE A 33 4.07 13.71 14.82
CA PHE A 33 5.06 13.07 15.69
C PHE A 33 5.06 13.66 17.10
N ASP A 34 5.08 14.99 17.22
CA ASP A 34 5.10 15.70 18.51
C ASP A 34 3.85 15.41 19.34
N ALA A 35 2.68 15.35 18.69
CA ALA A 35 1.43 14.96 19.34
C ALA A 35 1.49 13.52 19.88
N VAL A 36 2.01 12.57 19.10
CA VAL A 36 2.21 11.18 19.54
C VAL A 36 3.22 11.10 20.69
N GLY A 37 4.36 11.78 20.55
CA GLY A 37 5.39 11.83 21.59
C GLY A 37 4.86 12.41 22.90
N SER A 38 4.08 13.48 22.83
CA SER A 38 3.43 14.09 23.99
C SER A 38 2.46 13.13 24.68
N MET A 39 1.62 12.40 23.92
CA MET A 39 0.71 11.38 24.46
C MET A 39 1.45 10.22 25.15
N GLU A 40 2.63 9.85 24.63
CA GLU A 40 3.47 8.76 25.17
C GLU A 40 4.42 9.23 26.29
N GLY A 41 4.39 10.53 26.66
CA GLY A 41 5.32 11.14 27.60
C GLY A 41 6.78 10.95 27.17
N TRP A 42 7.01 10.97 25.87
CA TRP A 42 8.29 10.64 25.26
C TRP A 42 9.25 11.83 25.29
N THR A 43 10.54 11.52 25.45
CA THR A 43 11.63 12.49 25.29
C THR A 43 12.77 11.81 24.52
N PRO A 44 13.65 12.56 23.83
CA PRO A 44 14.79 11.98 23.11
C PRO A 44 15.72 11.10 23.98
N LEU A 45 15.70 11.27 25.30
CA LEU A 45 16.47 10.44 26.24
C LEU A 45 15.99 8.97 26.29
N ARG A 46 14.83 8.65 25.74
CA ARG A 46 14.29 7.28 25.66
C ARG A 46 14.75 6.51 24.41
N LEU A 47 15.46 7.17 23.49
CA LEU A 47 15.96 6.50 22.29
C LEU A 47 16.88 5.33 22.65
N SER A 48 16.67 4.20 21.97
CA SER A 48 17.57 3.06 22.11
C SER A 48 18.97 3.41 21.60
N SER A 49 20.00 2.95 22.32
CA SER A 49 21.38 2.99 21.84
C SER A 49 21.68 1.96 20.74
N GLU A 50 20.78 1.00 20.52
CA GLU A 50 20.90 -0.03 19.49
C GLU A 50 20.06 0.30 18.26
N SER A 51 20.70 0.45 17.10
CA SER A 51 20.05 0.59 15.80
C SER A 51 20.03 -0.74 15.04
N ALA A 52 19.29 -1.72 15.57
CA ALA A 52 19.24 -3.08 15.01
C ALA A 52 18.20 -3.28 13.88
N GLY A 53 17.59 -2.21 13.36
CA GLY A 53 16.56 -2.29 12.31
C GLY A 53 15.27 -3.01 12.75
N LYS A 54 15.03 -3.09 14.06
CA LYS A 54 13.80 -3.68 14.63
C LYS A 54 12.63 -2.71 14.41
N ARG A 55 11.43 -3.26 14.26
CA ARG A 55 10.18 -2.48 14.12
C ARG A 55 9.72 -1.80 15.41
N GLU A 56 10.26 -2.25 16.53
CA GLU A 56 9.89 -1.80 17.87
C GLU A 56 11.14 -1.69 18.75
N GLY A 57 11.06 -0.79 19.73
CA GLY A 57 12.06 -0.54 20.76
C GLY A 57 13.04 0.57 20.40
N TRP A 58 12.99 1.14 19.19
CA TRP A 58 13.86 2.27 18.84
C TRP A 58 13.44 3.55 19.56
N TRP A 59 12.13 3.83 19.56
CA TRP A 59 11.59 5.04 20.15
C TRP A 59 11.43 4.90 21.67
N GLY A 60 11.22 3.68 22.18
CA GLY A 60 10.90 3.47 23.60
C GLY A 60 9.49 3.98 23.93
N MET A 61 8.56 3.85 22.98
CA MET A 61 7.13 4.16 23.12
C MET A 61 6.31 2.86 23.15
N SER A 62 4.99 2.97 23.35
CA SER A 62 4.10 1.81 23.24
C SER A 62 4.18 1.14 21.85
N PRO A 63 3.96 -0.19 21.74
CA PRO A 63 3.97 -0.87 20.44
C PRO A 63 3.01 -0.26 19.41
N GLY A 64 1.87 0.28 19.87
CA GLY A 64 0.91 0.96 19.00
C GLY A 64 1.45 2.27 18.43
N ALA A 65 2.17 3.05 19.23
CA ALA A 65 2.82 4.29 18.80
C ALA A 65 3.99 3.99 17.85
N GLU A 66 4.85 3.04 18.18
CA GLU A 66 5.96 2.67 17.29
C GLU A 66 5.48 2.09 15.96
N ALA A 67 4.42 1.28 15.96
CA ALA A 67 3.80 0.79 14.73
C ALA A 67 3.23 1.94 13.86
N PHE A 68 2.70 3.00 14.48
CA PHE A 68 2.22 4.19 13.77
C PHE A 68 3.39 5.03 13.23
N LEU A 69 4.42 5.26 14.05
CA LEU A 69 5.62 6.00 13.67
C LEU A 69 6.44 5.30 12.59
N ASP A 70 6.43 3.96 12.54
CA ASP A 70 7.03 3.23 11.42
C ASP A 70 6.37 3.62 10.08
N GLN A 71 5.04 3.80 10.07
CA GLN A 71 4.35 4.23 8.85
C GLN A 71 4.55 5.73 8.57
N LEU A 72 4.44 6.58 9.59
CA LEU A 72 4.55 8.05 9.46
C LEU A 72 5.97 8.53 9.14
N VAL A 73 7.00 7.86 9.70
CA VAL A 73 8.40 8.25 9.57
C VAL A 73 9.12 7.30 8.61
N THR A 74 9.22 6.00 8.91
CA THR A 74 10.03 5.10 8.07
C THR A 74 9.49 4.98 6.66
N TRP A 75 8.24 4.53 6.49
CA TRP A 75 7.69 4.22 5.16
C TRP A 75 7.41 5.47 4.34
N ARG A 76 6.91 6.53 4.97
CA ARG A 76 6.72 7.82 4.32
C ARG A 76 8.06 8.39 3.84
N GLU A 77 9.01 8.60 4.74
CA GLU A 77 10.27 9.26 4.37
C GLU A 77 11.11 8.40 3.42
N LEU A 78 10.96 7.07 3.43
CA LEU A 78 11.56 6.20 2.41
C LEU A 78 11.07 6.54 0.99
N GLY A 79 9.80 6.88 0.83
CA GLY A 79 9.26 7.28 -0.46
C GLY A 79 9.77 8.64 -0.93
N TYR A 80 9.85 9.60 -0.03
CA TYR A 80 10.47 10.90 -0.29
C TYR A 80 11.96 10.77 -0.62
N ASN A 81 12.70 9.94 0.12
CA ASN A 81 14.10 9.66 -0.12
C ASN A 81 14.33 9.12 -1.55
N ARG A 82 13.54 8.13 -1.98
CA ARG A 82 13.67 7.59 -3.34
C ARG A 82 13.36 8.61 -4.41
N SER A 83 12.28 9.37 -4.22
CA SER A 83 11.86 10.37 -5.20
C SER A 83 12.85 11.52 -5.33
N HIS A 84 13.57 11.83 -4.24
CA HIS A 84 14.62 12.85 -4.23
C HIS A 84 15.91 12.38 -4.94
N HIS A 85 16.31 11.12 -4.76
CA HIS A 85 17.59 10.62 -5.28
C HIS A 85 17.51 9.97 -6.68
N ASP A 86 16.31 9.67 -7.18
CA ASP A 86 16.12 8.99 -8.45
C ASP A 86 15.01 9.68 -9.25
N GLU A 87 15.39 10.45 -10.27
CA GLU A 87 14.45 11.12 -11.18
C GLU A 87 13.55 10.12 -11.92
N ASP A 88 14.02 8.89 -12.11
CA ASP A 88 13.32 7.80 -12.77
C ASP A 88 12.50 6.93 -11.80
N HIS A 89 12.32 7.34 -10.54
CA HIS A 89 11.64 6.55 -9.50
C HIS A 89 10.24 6.05 -9.89
N ARG A 90 9.58 6.72 -10.85
CA ARG A 90 8.25 6.40 -11.42
C ARG A 90 8.28 5.50 -12.66
N ARG A 91 9.44 5.23 -13.24
CA ARG A 91 9.59 4.36 -14.43
C ARG A 91 9.78 2.90 -13.99
N TYR A 92 9.22 1.97 -14.76
CA TYR A 92 9.36 0.52 -14.48
C TYR A 92 10.82 0.07 -14.28
N GLY A 93 11.76 0.70 -15.01
CA GLY A 93 13.20 0.44 -14.88
C GLY A 93 13.77 0.67 -13.47
N ALA A 94 13.14 1.51 -12.66
CA ALA A 94 13.57 1.80 -11.29
C ALA A 94 13.20 0.71 -10.26
N LEU A 95 12.53 -0.37 -10.68
CA LEU A 95 12.37 -1.56 -9.83
C LEU A 95 13.72 -2.23 -9.55
N PRO A 96 13.88 -3.00 -8.46
CA PRO A 96 15.07 -3.83 -8.26
C PRO A 96 15.28 -4.86 -9.37
N ASP A 97 16.53 -5.19 -9.67
CA ASP A 97 16.87 -6.14 -10.76
C ASP A 97 16.21 -7.51 -10.58
N TRP A 98 16.15 -8.02 -9.35
CA TRP A 98 15.53 -9.31 -9.05
C TRP A 98 14.03 -9.32 -9.39
N ALA A 99 13.34 -8.20 -9.16
CA ALA A 99 11.91 -8.08 -9.41
C ALA A 99 11.64 -7.99 -10.92
N ARG A 100 12.44 -7.20 -11.65
CA ARG A 100 12.33 -7.12 -13.12
C ARG A 100 12.67 -8.46 -13.79
N ALA A 101 13.66 -9.19 -13.26
CA ALA A 101 14.06 -10.49 -13.79
C ALA A 101 12.94 -11.52 -13.65
N THR A 102 12.37 -11.69 -12.44
CA THR A 102 11.30 -12.66 -12.23
C THR A 102 10.02 -12.27 -12.97
N LEU A 103 9.63 -10.99 -13.00
CA LEU A 103 8.46 -10.56 -13.76
C LEU A 103 8.61 -10.77 -15.27
N ARG A 104 9.84 -10.68 -15.80
CA ARG A 104 10.11 -10.98 -17.21
C ARG A 104 10.03 -12.48 -17.50
N GLU A 105 10.55 -13.31 -16.61
CA GLU A 105 10.52 -14.77 -16.73
C GLU A 105 9.07 -15.31 -16.81
N HIS A 106 8.14 -14.64 -16.15
CA HIS A 106 6.72 -14.98 -16.10
C HIS A 106 5.83 -14.14 -17.02
N ALA A 107 6.40 -13.41 -17.99
CA ALA A 107 5.64 -12.52 -18.86
C ALA A 107 4.60 -13.28 -19.72
N ASP A 108 4.97 -14.49 -20.17
CA ASP A 108 4.18 -15.34 -21.06
C ASP A 108 3.31 -16.37 -20.32
N ASP A 109 3.26 -16.29 -18.98
CA ASP A 109 2.38 -17.15 -18.20
C ASP A 109 0.91 -16.92 -18.58
N LEU A 110 0.15 -18.01 -18.63
CA LEU A 110 -1.30 -17.97 -18.87
C LEU A 110 -2.01 -17.22 -17.73
N LYS A 111 -2.93 -16.33 -18.12
CA LYS A 111 -3.75 -15.54 -17.21
C LYS A 111 -5.21 -15.91 -17.42
N ASP A 112 -5.91 -16.24 -16.32
CA ASP A 112 -7.35 -16.57 -16.38
C ASP A 112 -8.20 -15.36 -16.76
N HIS A 113 -7.75 -14.16 -16.36
CA HIS A 113 -8.42 -12.89 -16.62
C HIS A 113 -7.40 -11.83 -17.04
N VAL A 114 -7.77 -11.03 -18.03
CA VAL A 114 -7.03 -9.84 -18.44
C VAL A 114 -8.03 -8.70 -18.61
N TYR A 115 -7.84 -7.61 -17.88
CA TYR A 115 -8.70 -6.43 -17.91
C TYR A 115 -7.93 -5.23 -18.48
N ASP A 116 -8.66 -4.35 -19.17
CA ASP A 116 -8.15 -3.05 -19.58
C ASP A 116 -8.36 -2.00 -18.48
N LEU A 117 -7.88 -0.79 -18.74
CA LEU A 117 -8.04 0.34 -17.83
C LEU A 117 -9.51 0.65 -17.54
N GLU A 118 -10.40 0.53 -18.52
CA GLU A 118 -11.81 0.87 -18.35
C GLU A 118 -12.49 -0.10 -17.38
N ALA A 119 -12.30 -1.41 -17.56
CA ALA A 119 -12.84 -2.44 -16.68
C ALA A 119 -12.32 -2.29 -15.23
N PHE A 120 -11.03 -1.96 -15.06
CA PHE A 120 -10.51 -1.64 -13.73
C PHE A 120 -11.10 -0.34 -13.18
N GLN A 121 -11.18 0.72 -13.99
CA GLN A 121 -11.69 2.01 -13.55
C GLN A 121 -13.15 1.91 -13.09
N SER A 122 -13.99 1.16 -13.80
CA SER A 122 -15.42 0.97 -13.50
C SER A 122 -15.69 -0.12 -12.46
N ALA A 123 -14.66 -0.65 -11.81
CA ALA A 123 -14.78 -1.74 -10.84
C ALA A 123 -15.51 -2.97 -11.40
N SER A 124 -15.30 -3.30 -12.67
CA SER A 124 -16.03 -4.36 -13.39
C SER A 124 -15.20 -5.62 -13.56
N THR A 125 -14.61 -6.12 -12.46
CA THR A 125 -13.87 -7.40 -12.45
C THR A 125 -14.73 -8.53 -11.91
N HIS A 126 -14.26 -9.77 -12.04
CA HIS A 126 -14.90 -10.94 -11.46
C HIS A 126 -14.79 -10.99 -9.91
N ASP A 127 -13.94 -10.15 -9.30
CA ASP A 127 -13.62 -10.23 -7.87
C ASP A 127 -14.34 -9.14 -7.08
N PRO A 128 -15.35 -9.50 -6.26
CA PRO A 128 -16.14 -8.52 -5.52
C PRO A 128 -15.33 -7.78 -4.44
N VAL A 129 -14.26 -8.39 -3.89
CA VAL A 129 -13.39 -7.72 -2.92
C VAL A 129 -12.57 -6.64 -3.62
N TRP A 130 -12.09 -6.94 -4.83
CA TRP A 130 -11.37 -5.97 -5.64
C TRP A 130 -12.28 -4.82 -6.09
N ASN A 131 -13.49 -5.14 -6.57
CA ASN A 131 -14.47 -4.14 -6.99
C ASN A 131 -14.84 -3.21 -5.83
N ALA A 132 -15.03 -3.74 -4.62
CA ALA A 132 -15.29 -2.91 -3.43
C ALA A 132 -14.13 -1.97 -3.09
N ALA A 133 -12.88 -2.43 -3.21
CA ALA A 133 -11.70 -1.58 -3.03
C ALA A 133 -11.60 -0.47 -4.08
N GLN A 134 -11.95 -0.78 -5.33
CA GLN A 134 -12.00 0.21 -6.39
C GLN A 134 -13.15 1.21 -6.17
N HIS A 135 -14.32 0.76 -5.71
CA HIS A 135 -15.42 1.66 -5.36
C HIS A 135 -15.06 2.61 -4.23
N GLU A 136 -14.40 2.13 -3.15
CA GLU A 136 -13.89 3.00 -2.08
C GLU A 136 -13.00 4.13 -2.65
N LEU A 137 -12.11 3.79 -3.60
CA LEU A 137 -11.27 4.78 -4.26
C LEU A 137 -12.11 5.83 -5.02
N LEU A 138 -13.13 5.40 -5.75
CA LEU A 138 -13.95 6.28 -6.57
C LEU A 138 -14.87 7.19 -5.74
N THR A 139 -15.44 6.67 -4.64
CA THR A 139 -16.41 7.39 -3.81
C THR A 139 -15.74 8.24 -2.74
N ASP A 140 -14.72 7.70 -2.09
CA ASP A 140 -14.13 8.30 -0.89
C ASP A 140 -12.77 8.93 -1.19
N GLY A 141 -12.22 8.70 -2.39
CA GLY A 141 -10.92 9.21 -2.80
C GLY A 141 -9.75 8.56 -2.05
N ARG A 142 -9.95 7.36 -1.49
CA ARG A 142 -8.96 6.60 -0.73
C ARG A 142 -9.23 5.10 -0.80
N ILE A 143 -8.21 4.30 -0.52
CA ILE A 143 -8.37 2.85 -0.32
C ILE A 143 -7.77 2.49 1.03
N HIS A 144 -8.47 1.68 1.83
CA HIS A 144 -7.89 1.11 3.04
C HIS A 144 -6.56 0.41 2.75
N ASN A 145 -5.49 0.73 3.51
CA ASN A 145 -4.11 0.37 3.13
C ASN A 145 -3.88 -1.13 2.89
N TYR A 146 -4.50 -2.01 3.68
CA TYR A 146 -4.42 -3.47 3.45
C TYR A 146 -5.00 -3.87 2.08
N LEU A 147 -6.11 -3.24 1.69
CA LEU A 147 -6.79 -3.48 0.43
C LEU A 147 -6.07 -2.78 -0.73
N ARG A 148 -5.41 -1.64 -0.52
CA ARG A 148 -4.56 -1.00 -1.54
C ARG A 148 -3.44 -1.92 -2.03
N MET A 149 -2.84 -2.71 -1.12
CA MET A 149 -1.89 -3.75 -1.50
C MET A 149 -2.55 -4.85 -2.33
N LEU A 150 -3.69 -5.41 -1.88
CA LEU A 150 -4.43 -6.43 -2.62
C LEU A 150 -4.82 -5.93 -4.02
N TRP A 151 -5.41 -4.73 -4.07
CA TRP A 151 -5.85 -4.02 -5.26
C TRP A 151 -4.75 -3.97 -6.32
N GLY A 152 -3.55 -3.51 -5.96
CA GLY A 152 -2.44 -3.43 -6.90
C GLY A 152 -1.89 -4.79 -7.30
N LYS A 153 -1.84 -5.76 -6.38
CA LYS A 153 -1.40 -7.14 -6.71
C LYS A 153 -2.34 -7.78 -7.72
N LYS A 154 -3.64 -7.51 -7.64
CA LYS A 154 -4.62 -7.99 -8.60
C LYS A 154 -4.55 -7.29 -9.95
N ILE A 155 -4.27 -5.98 -9.97
CA ILE A 155 -3.98 -5.29 -11.24
C ILE A 155 -2.76 -5.94 -11.92
N LEU A 156 -1.69 -6.26 -11.19
CA LEU A 156 -0.55 -6.99 -11.74
C LEU A 156 -0.94 -8.37 -12.28
N GLU A 157 -1.77 -9.12 -11.56
CA GLU A 157 -2.22 -10.45 -11.95
C GLU A 157 -3.09 -10.45 -13.22
N TRP A 158 -3.93 -9.42 -13.38
CA TRP A 158 -4.94 -9.36 -14.45
C TRP A 158 -4.62 -8.30 -15.52
N SER A 159 -3.37 -7.86 -15.61
CA SER A 159 -2.89 -7.03 -16.72
C SER A 159 -2.12 -7.88 -17.73
N GLU A 160 -2.08 -7.42 -18.97
CA GLU A 160 -1.30 -8.06 -20.04
C GLU A 160 0.16 -8.29 -19.64
N ASN A 161 0.78 -7.26 -19.07
CA ASN A 161 2.17 -7.27 -18.61
C ASN A 161 2.39 -6.30 -17.43
N PRO A 162 3.54 -6.40 -16.72
CA PRO A 162 3.84 -5.57 -15.55
C PRO A 162 3.92 -4.06 -15.82
N GLN A 163 4.27 -3.65 -17.04
CA GLN A 163 4.36 -2.24 -17.43
C GLN A 163 2.96 -1.64 -17.62
N THR A 164 2.05 -2.40 -18.26
CA THR A 164 0.63 -2.06 -18.34
C THR A 164 0.01 -1.98 -16.94
N ALA A 165 0.32 -2.96 -16.07
CA ALA A 165 -0.14 -2.94 -14.68
C ALA A 165 0.34 -1.68 -13.93
N LEU A 166 1.61 -1.30 -14.07
CA LEU A 166 2.16 -0.08 -13.49
C LEU A 166 1.42 1.16 -13.99
N ALA A 167 1.20 1.27 -15.31
CA ALA A 167 0.50 2.40 -15.90
C ALA A 167 -0.93 2.52 -15.38
N ILE A 168 -1.67 1.40 -15.31
CA ILE A 168 -3.04 1.36 -14.76
C ILE A 168 -3.05 1.77 -13.29
N MET A 169 -2.15 1.21 -12.47
CA MET A 169 -2.07 1.56 -11.05
C MET A 169 -1.78 3.04 -10.84
N MET A 170 -0.84 3.60 -11.61
CA MET A 170 -0.51 5.03 -11.54
C MET A 170 -1.67 5.90 -11.98
N GLU A 171 -2.35 5.55 -13.09
CA GLU A 171 -3.49 6.32 -13.60
C GLU A 171 -4.64 6.38 -12.59
N LEU A 172 -5.07 5.23 -12.09
CA LEU A 172 -6.18 5.16 -11.14
C LEU A 172 -5.84 5.87 -9.82
N ASN A 173 -4.62 5.64 -9.33
CA ASN A 173 -4.15 6.27 -8.10
C ASN A 173 -4.07 7.80 -8.23
N ASP A 174 -3.41 8.30 -9.27
CA ASP A 174 -3.15 9.73 -9.42
C ASP A 174 -4.43 10.51 -9.78
N ARG A 175 -5.40 9.86 -10.42
CA ARG A 175 -6.69 10.45 -10.77
C ARG A 175 -7.65 10.53 -9.59
N PHE A 176 -7.77 9.46 -8.81
CA PHE A 176 -8.86 9.34 -7.83
C PHE A 176 -8.40 9.45 -6.38
N ALA A 177 -7.17 9.06 -6.03
CA ALA A 177 -6.71 9.15 -4.66
C ALA A 177 -6.44 10.61 -4.28
N VAL A 178 -7.06 11.08 -3.21
CA VAL A 178 -6.82 12.42 -2.65
C VAL A 178 -5.38 12.55 -2.15
N ASP A 179 -4.76 11.43 -1.73
CA ASP A 179 -3.33 11.31 -1.40
C ASP A 179 -2.45 10.77 -2.54
N GLY A 180 -2.98 10.74 -3.77
CA GLY A 180 -2.27 10.35 -4.98
C GLY A 180 -1.22 11.36 -5.43
N ARG A 181 -0.49 11.07 -6.52
CA ARG A 181 0.59 11.95 -7.05
C ARG A 181 1.65 12.31 -6.01
N ASP A 182 1.93 11.38 -5.11
CA ASP A 182 2.79 11.56 -3.95
C ASP A 182 3.95 10.54 -3.95
N PRO A 183 5.17 10.93 -3.50
CA PRO A 183 6.29 10.01 -3.29
C PRO A 183 5.92 8.72 -2.52
N ASN A 184 5.02 8.80 -1.54
CA ASN A 184 4.53 7.65 -0.80
C ASN A 184 3.69 6.73 -1.67
N SER A 185 2.77 7.32 -2.43
CA SER A 185 1.87 6.60 -3.34
C SER A 185 2.68 5.83 -4.40
N TYR A 186 3.69 6.46 -5.01
CA TYR A 186 4.58 5.77 -5.93
C TYR A 186 5.38 4.65 -5.26
N SER A 187 5.85 4.86 -4.03
CA SER A 187 6.57 3.81 -3.29
C SER A 187 5.68 2.61 -2.97
N GLY A 188 4.41 2.85 -2.64
CA GLY A 188 3.40 1.79 -2.47
C GLY A 188 3.14 1.01 -3.76
N ILE A 189 2.96 1.70 -4.89
CA ILE A 189 2.78 1.07 -6.21
C ILE A 189 4.02 0.25 -6.60
N PHE A 190 5.22 0.77 -6.37
CA PHE A 190 6.44 0.02 -6.68
C PHE A 190 6.69 -1.14 -5.72
N TRP A 191 6.21 -1.06 -4.48
CA TRP A 191 6.21 -2.19 -3.55
C TRP A 191 5.32 -3.34 -4.04
N ILE A 192 4.19 -3.03 -4.68
CA ILE A 192 3.35 -4.02 -5.34
C ILE A 192 4.14 -4.78 -6.42
N LEU A 193 5.12 -4.15 -7.06
CA LEU A 193 5.98 -4.79 -8.06
C LEU A 193 7.30 -5.33 -7.50
N GLY A 194 7.55 -5.23 -6.19
CA GLY A 194 8.70 -5.84 -5.49
C GLY A 194 9.73 -4.87 -4.91
N ARG A 195 9.56 -3.54 -5.03
CA ARG A 195 10.46 -2.58 -4.36
C ARG A 195 10.31 -2.67 -2.83
N TYR A 196 11.40 -2.59 -2.08
CA TYR A 196 11.43 -2.68 -0.61
C TYR A 196 10.83 -3.96 -0.01
N ASP A 197 10.61 -4.98 -0.83
CA ASP A 197 10.27 -6.33 -0.39
C ASP A 197 11.43 -7.28 -0.74
N ARG A 198 11.29 -8.53 -0.30
CA ARG A 198 12.20 -9.63 -0.63
C ARG A 198 11.53 -10.62 -1.59
N PRO A 199 12.29 -11.53 -2.22
CA PRO A 199 11.72 -12.65 -2.96
C PRO A 199 10.82 -13.55 -2.09
N TRP A 200 9.71 -13.99 -2.67
CA TRP A 200 8.75 -14.96 -2.10
C TRP A 200 8.79 -16.28 -2.89
N PRO A 201 8.18 -17.37 -2.38
CA PRO A 201 8.00 -18.58 -3.16
C PRO A 201 7.34 -18.28 -4.51
N GLU A 202 7.92 -18.85 -5.55
CA GLU A 202 7.57 -18.57 -6.94
C GLU A 202 6.14 -19.00 -7.28
N ARG A 203 5.45 -18.21 -8.09
CA ARG A 203 4.08 -18.48 -8.56
C ARG A 203 3.89 -17.98 -9.99
N PRO A 204 2.95 -18.58 -10.74
CA PRO A 204 2.56 -18.05 -12.05
C PRO A 204 2.22 -16.56 -11.98
N VAL A 205 2.55 -15.83 -13.04
CA VAL A 205 2.36 -14.38 -13.24
C VAL A 205 3.23 -13.50 -12.33
N PHE A 206 3.26 -13.78 -11.02
CA PHE A 206 4.02 -12.98 -10.05
C PHE A 206 5.51 -13.31 -10.01
N GLY A 207 5.89 -14.52 -10.41
CA GLY A 207 7.18 -15.10 -10.09
C GLY A 207 7.45 -15.02 -8.59
N LYS A 208 8.55 -14.38 -8.22
CA LYS A 208 8.99 -14.21 -6.82
C LYS A 208 8.46 -12.93 -6.16
N VAL A 209 7.64 -12.15 -6.84
CA VAL A 209 6.94 -11.02 -6.20
C VAL A 209 5.87 -11.58 -5.25
N ARG A 210 5.71 -10.95 -4.09
CA ARG A 210 4.65 -11.35 -3.14
C ARG A 210 3.28 -11.32 -3.83
N SER A 211 2.56 -12.44 -3.80
CA SER A 211 1.16 -12.51 -4.24
C SER A 211 0.18 -12.28 -3.09
N MET A 212 -1.04 -11.86 -3.42
CA MET A 212 -2.16 -11.75 -2.50
C MET A 212 -3.42 -12.37 -3.11
N SER A 213 -4.30 -12.92 -2.28
CA SER A 213 -5.54 -13.59 -2.69
C SER A 213 -6.70 -12.99 -1.93
N SER A 214 -7.74 -12.61 -2.65
CA SER A 214 -8.98 -12.04 -2.11
C SER A 214 -9.74 -13.05 -1.26
N GLU A 215 -9.75 -14.32 -1.67
CA GLU A 215 -10.30 -15.42 -0.85
C GLU A 215 -9.60 -15.52 0.50
N ARG A 216 -8.27 -15.45 0.53
CA ARG A 216 -7.49 -15.47 1.78
C ARG A 216 -7.68 -14.20 2.58
N ALA A 217 -7.79 -13.04 1.93
CA ALA A 217 -8.06 -11.77 2.60
C ALA A 217 -9.41 -11.83 3.33
N ARG A 218 -10.47 -12.25 2.64
CA ARG A 218 -11.82 -12.42 3.19
C ARG A 218 -11.90 -13.41 4.34
N LYS A 219 -11.07 -14.46 4.33
CA LYS A 219 -10.96 -15.42 5.45
C LYS A 219 -10.16 -14.88 6.63
N LYS A 220 -9.19 -13.98 6.38
CA LYS A 220 -8.25 -13.49 7.40
C LYS A 220 -8.80 -12.30 8.18
N VAL A 221 -9.47 -11.39 7.49
CA VAL A 221 -10.07 -10.20 8.09
C VAL A 221 -11.56 -10.24 7.79
N ASP A 222 -12.35 -10.07 8.84
CA ASP A 222 -13.78 -9.84 8.66
C ASP A 222 -13.94 -8.52 7.88
N MET A 223 -14.72 -8.57 6.83
CA MET A 223 -14.91 -7.47 5.88
C MET A 223 -16.36 -7.40 5.39
N GLU A 224 -17.29 -7.98 6.14
CA GLU A 224 -18.71 -7.96 5.78
C GLU A 224 -19.25 -6.53 5.74
N GLU A 225 -18.90 -5.69 6.72
CA GLU A 225 -19.34 -4.29 6.74
C GLU A 225 -18.70 -3.50 5.59
N TYR A 226 -17.42 -3.73 5.31
CA TYR A 226 -16.71 -3.13 4.19
C TYR A 226 -17.37 -3.48 2.85
N LEU A 227 -17.66 -4.76 2.63
CA LEU A 227 -18.34 -5.23 1.41
C LEU A 227 -19.78 -4.72 1.32
N GLN A 228 -20.48 -4.56 2.44
CA GLN A 228 -21.81 -3.95 2.45
C GLN A 228 -21.75 -2.46 2.07
N ARG A 229 -20.72 -1.74 2.50
CA ARG A 229 -20.56 -0.31 2.25
C ARG A 229 -20.09 0.01 0.83
N HIS A 230 -19.15 -0.78 0.31
CA HIS A 230 -18.48 -0.48 -0.97
C HIS A 230 -18.72 -1.53 -2.06
N GLY A 231 -19.33 -2.68 -1.75
CA GLY A 231 -19.71 -3.67 -2.75
C GLY A 231 -20.84 -3.17 -3.65
N GLU A 232 -21.03 -3.84 -4.79
CA GLU A 232 -22.18 -3.59 -5.65
C GLU A 232 -23.48 -3.81 -4.86
N SER A 233 -24.35 -2.80 -4.85
CA SER A 233 -25.74 -3.01 -4.45
C SER A 233 -26.38 -3.88 -5.52
N GLY A 234 -26.60 -5.16 -5.20
CA GLY A 234 -27.47 -6.02 -6.01
C GLY A 234 -28.90 -5.49 -6.07
#